data_AF-D0LMW7-F1
#
_entry.id   AF-D0LMW7-F1
#
_cell.length_a   1.000
_cell.length_b   1.000
_cell.length_c   1.000
_cell.angle_alpha   90.00
_cell.angle_beta   90.00
_cell.angle_gamma   90.00
#
_symmetry.space_group_name_H-M   'P 1'
#
loop_
_entity.id
_entity.type
_entity.pdbx_description
1 polymer ?
#
loop_
_entity_poly.entity_id
_entity_poly.type
_entity_poly.pdbx_seq_one_letter_code
_entity_poly.pdbx_strand_id
1 'polypeptide(L)'
;MNNAWNQAKDMAEQHSGSLFVRLTGDGDTIVGAFLGEPFPREVVWTGDKYLDASRPEAEPYIKQGKNASLRVAINFYVPGDKSVKVYEMGAATFKSLFKLRDKYGLDQWLFEIQRHGGKGDSRTQYTILPDQQLDDAKRAHLAQLELHNLADLVQGDGDGQEPKSGEKRPATTDSGKRPATTDSGKRAASNSDEATGNDCIDEALVAKILPRLKALPRPVINTFLAEFGAERVRELKANQQGAILKRLYDLEAEARPAEVDPFA
;
A
#
# COMPACT_ATOMS: atom_id res chain seq x y z
N MET A 1 -27.58 0.21 9.36
CA MET A 1 -27.32 -0.66 10.53
C MET A 1 -25.81 -0.83 10.62
N ASN A 2 -25.15 -0.20 11.58
CA ASN A 2 -23.73 -0.39 11.85
C ASN A 2 -23.57 -1.70 12.60
N ASN A 3 -23.19 -2.78 11.90
CA ASN A 3 -22.79 -4.02 12.55
C ASN A 3 -21.28 -4.00 12.82
N ALA A 4 -20.84 -4.81 13.79
CA ALA A 4 -19.44 -4.89 14.19
C ALA A 4 -18.48 -5.24 13.03
N TRP A 5 -18.98 -5.85 11.95
CA TRP A 5 -18.20 -6.18 10.76
C TRP A 5 -17.92 -4.99 9.86
N ASN A 6 -18.89 -4.10 9.64
CA ASN A 6 -18.66 -2.84 8.94
C ASN A 6 -17.74 -1.94 9.76
N GLN A 7 -17.92 -1.89 11.09
CA GLN A 7 -17.01 -1.19 11.98
C GLN A 7 -15.60 -1.81 11.99
N ALA A 8 -15.47 -3.15 11.97
CA ALA A 8 -14.18 -3.83 11.90
C ALA A 8 -13.50 -3.67 10.53
N LYS A 9 -14.26 -3.58 9.44
CA LYS A 9 -13.75 -3.27 8.10
C LYS A 9 -13.27 -1.82 8.03
N ASP A 10 -14.08 -0.87 8.49
CA ASP A 10 -13.70 0.54 8.54
C ASP A 10 -12.48 0.74 9.47
N MET A 11 -12.41 0.01 10.58
CA MET A 11 -11.24 -0.02 11.47
C MET A 11 -10.03 -0.71 10.80
N ALA A 12 -10.19 -1.83 10.10
CA ALA A 12 -9.11 -2.51 9.40
C ALA A 12 -8.56 -1.67 8.23
N GLU A 13 -9.43 -0.97 7.51
CA GLU A 13 -9.08 0.00 6.46
C GLU A 13 -8.44 1.26 7.06
N GLN A 14 -8.89 1.72 8.23
CA GLN A 14 -8.23 2.78 9.02
C GLN A 14 -6.87 2.34 9.61
N HIS A 15 -6.67 1.03 9.84
CA HIS A 15 -5.40 0.44 10.31
C HIS A 15 -4.50 -0.05 9.16
N SER A 16 -4.97 -0.03 7.91
CA SER A 16 -4.20 -0.48 6.74
C SER A 16 -3.68 0.69 5.92
N GLY A 17 -2.76 1.45 6.49
CA GLY A 17 -2.08 2.51 5.75
C GLY A 17 -0.80 2.92 6.42
N SER A 18 0.26 2.12 6.29
CA SER A 18 1.61 2.61 6.58
C SER A 18 1.78 3.97 5.91
N LEU A 19 2.15 4.99 6.69
CA LEU A 19 2.42 6.35 6.22
C LEU A 19 3.42 6.34 5.06
N PHE A 20 4.34 5.37 5.09
CA PHE A 20 5.27 5.11 4.02
C PHE A 20 4.73 4.07 3.04
N VAL A 21 4.85 4.37 1.74
CA VAL A 21 4.67 3.40 0.66
C VAL A 21 5.78 2.35 0.77
N ARG A 22 5.41 1.07 0.81
CA ARG A 22 6.35 -0.07 0.92
C ARG A 22 6.05 -1.11 -0.16
N LEU A 23 7.01 -1.29 -1.07
CA LEU A 23 7.04 -2.40 -2.01
C LEU A 23 8.05 -3.43 -1.48
N THR A 24 7.60 -4.65 -1.20
CA THR A 24 8.38 -5.67 -0.48
C THR A 24 8.66 -6.92 -1.31
N GLY A 25 7.71 -7.30 -2.15
CA GLY A 25 7.79 -8.42 -3.08
C GLY A 25 8.34 -8.02 -4.44
N ASP A 26 8.79 -9.03 -5.16
CA ASP A 26 9.10 -8.90 -6.59
C ASP A 26 7.80 -8.68 -7.37
N GLY A 27 7.79 -7.71 -8.28
CA GLY A 27 6.60 -7.34 -9.05
C GLY A 27 5.58 -6.48 -8.29
N ASP A 28 5.82 -6.15 -7.02
CA ASP A 28 4.95 -5.23 -6.25
C ASP A 28 4.87 -3.88 -6.99
N THR A 29 3.64 -3.39 -7.17
CA THR A 29 3.37 -2.11 -7.83
C THR A 29 2.55 -1.15 -6.95
N ILE A 30 2.72 0.14 -7.23
CA ILE A 30 1.86 1.20 -6.71
C ILE A 30 1.71 2.30 -7.75
N VAL A 31 0.50 2.86 -7.87
CA VAL A 31 0.21 4.00 -8.75
C VAL A 31 -0.14 5.22 -7.90
N GLY A 32 0.41 6.38 -8.25
CA GLY A 32 0.11 7.63 -7.54
C GLY A 32 0.79 8.87 -8.11
N ALA A 33 0.51 10.02 -7.49
CA ALA A 33 1.07 11.31 -7.90
C ALA A 33 2.16 11.77 -6.94
N PHE A 34 3.29 12.25 -7.46
CA PHE A 34 4.32 12.90 -6.66
C PHE A 34 3.90 14.34 -6.36
N LEU A 35 3.97 14.75 -5.08
CA LEU A 35 3.51 16.05 -4.62
C LEU A 35 4.62 16.81 -3.89
N GLY A 36 4.69 18.13 -4.13
CA GLY A 36 5.59 19.03 -3.44
C GLY A 36 7.08 18.78 -3.71
N GLU A 37 7.91 19.39 -2.87
CA GLU A 37 9.36 19.29 -2.97
C GLU A 37 9.90 18.02 -2.28
N PRO A 38 10.94 17.37 -2.84
CA PRO A 38 11.59 16.26 -2.18
C PRO A 38 12.46 16.72 -1.00
N PHE A 39 12.61 15.86 0.00
CA PHE A 39 13.51 16.06 1.14
C PHE A 39 14.69 15.06 1.09
N PRO A 40 15.92 15.52 0.79
CA PRO A 40 17.10 14.67 0.78
C PRO A 40 17.72 14.52 2.16
N ARG A 41 18.27 13.34 2.46
CA ARG A 41 19.10 13.10 3.64
C ARG A 41 20.16 12.03 3.38
N GLU A 42 21.30 12.17 4.07
CA GLU A 42 22.30 11.12 4.12
C GLU A 42 22.02 10.19 5.30
N VAL A 43 22.03 8.89 5.07
CA VAL A 43 21.73 7.89 6.09
C VAL A 43 22.70 6.72 6.07
N VAL A 44 22.88 6.10 7.22
CA VAL A 44 23.63 4.86 7.42
C VAL A 44 22.65 3.75 7.79
N TRP A 45 22.78 2.57 7.17
CA TRP A 45 21.99 1.39 7.53
C TRP A 45 22.59 0.70 8.76
N THR A 46 21.80 0.61 9.83
CA THR A 46 22.22 0.01 11.11
C THR A 46 22.08 -1.51 11.14
N GLY A 47 21.35 -2.09 10.17
CA GLY A 47 20.97 -3.51 10.14
C GLY A 47 19.46 -3.70 10.15
N ASP A 48 18.76 -2.76 10.78
CA ASP A 48 17.31 -2.74 10.99
C ASP A 48 16.66 -1.43 10.52
N LYS A 49 17.36 -0.29 10.62
CA LYS A 49 16.85 1.02 10.21
C LYS A 49 17.89 1.90 9.51
N TYR A 50 17.39 2.97 8.91
CA TYR A 50 18.23 4.07 8.43
C TYR A 50 18.36 5.11 9.52
N LEU A 51 19.60 5.46 9.86
CA LEU A 51 19.91 6.51 10.80
C LEU A 51 20.57 7.67 10.06
N ASP A 52 20.21 8.92 10.39
CA ASP A 52 20.80 10.11 9.78
C ASP A 52 22.32 10.13 10.00
N ALA A 53 23.08 10.23 8.91
CA ALA A 53 24.54 10.12 8.93
C ALA A 53 25.22 11.27 9.69
N SER A 54 24.52 12.39 9.90
CA SER A 54 25.02 13.54 10.67
C SER A 54 24.88 13.37 12.18
N ARG A 55 24.11 12.37 12.63
CA ARG A 55 23.84 12.12 14.04
C ARG A 55 25.03 11.42 14.72
N PRO A 56 25.39 11.77 15.96
CA PRO A 56 26.46 11.08 16.70
C PRO A 56 26.29 9.57 16.78
N GLU A 57 25.05 9.09 16.82
CA GLU A 57 24.66 7.68 16.83
C GLU A 57 25.08 6.92 15.56
N ALA A 58 25.39 7.62 14.46
CA ALA A 58 25.89 7.04 13.22
C ALA A 58 27.37 6.67 13.28
N GLU A 59 28.15 7.36 14.13
CA GLU A 59 29.61 7.28 14.16
C GLU A 59 30.15 5.85 14.35
N PRO A 60 29.56 5.00 15.22
CA PRO A 60 30.01 3.61 15.36
C PRO A 60 29.86 2.80 14.07
N TYR A 61 28.78 3.01 13.32
CA TYR A 61 28.51 2.28 12.07
C TYR A 61 29.44 2.75 10.95
N ILE A 62 29.70 4.06 10.87
CA ILE A 62 30.65 4.63 9.91
C ILE A 62 32.06 4.10 10.18
N LYS A 63 32.50 4.05 11.45
CA LYS A 63 33.80 3.46 11.83
C LYS A 63 33.91 1.97 11.52
N GLN A 64 32.79 1.25 11.46
CA GLN A 64 32.72 -0.15 11.01
C GLN A 64 32.71 -0.30 9.48
N GLY A 65 32.91 0.79 8.72
CA GLY A 65 32.95 0.78 7.27
C GLY A 65 31.58 0.80 6.59
N LYS A 66 30.50 1.11 7.31
CA LYS A 66 29.20 1.38 6.69
C LYS A 66 29.22 2.76 6.05
N ASN A 67 28.94 2.82 4.75
CA ASN A 67 28.91 4.06 4.01
C ASN A 67 27.59 4.81 4.24
N ALA A 68 27.67 6.13 4.33
CA ALA A 68 26.51 6.99 4.19
C ALA A 68 25.94 6.87 2.77
N SER A 69 24.62 6.92 2.67
CA SER A 69 23.88 6.77 1.42
C SER A 69 22.75 7.78 1.34
N LEU A 70 22.49 8.31 0.15
CA LEU A 70 21.39 9.25 -0.06
C LEU A 70 20.04 8.53 -0.03
N ARG A 71 19.13 9.02 0.82
CA ARG A 71 17.70 8.75 0.77
C ARG A 71 16.95 10.04 0.47
N VAL A 72 15.92 9.93 -0.36
CA VAL A 72 15.05 11.05 -0.72
C VAL A 72 13.63 10.65 -0.41
N ALA A 73 12.98 11.43 0.47
CA ALA A 73 11.55 11.31 0.74
C ALA A 73 10.78 12.32 -0.11
N ILE A 74 9.58 11.96 -0.57
CA ILE A 74 8.66 12.84 -1.28
C ILE A 74 7.21 12.48 -0.94
N ASN A 75 6.33 13.47 -0.89
CA ASN A 75 4.90 13.23 -0.72
C ASN A 75 4.34 12.51 -1.96
N PHE A 76 3.48 11.53 -1.74
CA PHE A 76 2.94 10.67 -2.79
C PHE A 76 1.47 10.37 -2.53
N TYR A 77 0.59 10.90 -3.38
CA TYR A 77 -0.83 10.63 -3.28
C TYR A 77 -1.17 9.28 -3.91
N VAL A 78 -1.85 8.42 -3.13
CA VAL A 78 -2.31 7.11 -3.58
C VAL A 78 -3.82 7.16 -3.82
N PRO A 79 -4.31 7.10 -5.08
CA PRO A 79 -5.74 7.20 -5.39
C PRO A 79 -6.59 6.11 -4.74
N GLY A 80 -6.06 4.89 -4.63
CA GLY A 80 -6.75 3.77 -3.97
C GLY A 80 -7.07 4.04 -2.50
N ASP A 81 -6.15 4.71 -1.81
CA ASP A 81 -6.27 5.02 -0.38
C ASP A 81 -6.84 6.43 -0.12
N LYS A 82 -6.92 7.25 -1.18
CA LYS A 82 -7.31 8.67 -1.14
C LYS A 82 -6.52 9.47 -0.10
N SER A 83 -5.26 9.11 0.09
CA SER A 83 -4.38 9.69 1.11
C SER A 83 -3.04 10.09 0.53
N VAL A 84 -2.45 11.17 1.06
CA VAL A 84 -1.03 11.48 0.85
C VAL A 84 -0.20 10.59 1.76
N LYS A 85 0.77 9.89 1.18
CA LYS A 85 1.77 9.05 1.85
C LYS A 85 3.17 9.61 1.59
N VAL A 86 4.18 8.97 2.16
CA VAL A 86 5.59 9.26 1.86
C VAL A 86 6.16 8.12 1.02
N TYR A 87 6.76 8.45 -0.12
CA TYR A 87 7.59 7.52 -0.88
C TYR A 87 9.05 7.88 -0.64
N GLU A 88 9.81 6.92 -0.11
CA GLU A 88 11.24 7.08 0.12
C GLU A 88 12.05 6.22 -0.85
N MET A 89 13.04 6.82 -1.50
CA MET A 89 13.80 6.17 -2.55
C MET A 89 15.31 6.40 -2.41
N GLY A 90 16.09 5.55 -3.07
CA GLY A 90 17.55 5.71 -3.17
C GLY A 90 17.96 6.59 -4.35
N ALA A 91 19.25 6.91 -4.42
CA ALA A 91 19.82 7.79 -5.45
C ALA A 91 19.53 7.35 -6.90
N ALA A 92 19.56 6.04 -7.20
CA ALA A 92 19.31 5.54 -8.55
C ALA A 92 17.87 5.81 -9.00
N THR A 93 16.90 5.46 -8.15
CA THR A 93 15.46 5.71 -8.39
C THR A 93 15.16 7.20 -8.47
N PHE A 94 15.79 8.02 -7.61
CA PHE A 94 15.61 9.47 -7.65
C PHE A 94 16.12 10.10 -8.95
N LYS A 95 17.26 9.62 -9.50
CA LYS A 95 17.74 10.05 -10.82
C LYS A 95 16.73 9.73 -11.94
N SER A 96 16.04 8.59 -11.86
CA SER A 96 14.97 8.26 -12.80
C SER A 96 13.77 9.20 -12.64
N LEU A 97 13.36 9.48 -11.40
CA LEU A 97 12.27 10.43 -11.12
C LEU A 97 12.58 11.83 -11.65
N PHE A 98 13.82 12.30 -11.47
CA PHE A 98 14.25 13.61 -11.97
C PHE A 98 14.11 13.72 -13.50
N LYS A 99 14.51 12.68 -14.24
CA LYS A 99 14.32 12.62 -15.70
C LYS A 99 12.83 12.63 -16.10
N LEU A 100 11.98 11.97 -15.32
CA LEU A 100 10.54 11.95 -15.55
C LEU A 100 9.91 13.32 -15.29
N ARG A 101 10.33 14.02 -14.24
CA ARG A 101 9.91 15.40 -13.97
C ARG A 101 10.21 16.30 -15.16
N ASP A 102 11.44 16.26 -15.66
CA ASP A 102 11.88 17.13 -16.77
C ASP A 102 11.16 16.78 -18.08
N LYS A 103 10.77 15.52 -18.29
CA LYS A 103 10.13 15.05 -19.53
C LYS A 103 8.60 15.15 -19.52
N TYR A 104 7.95 14.83 -18.40
CA TYR A 104 6.49 14.65 -18.32
C TYR A 104 5.82 15.66 -17.37
N GLY A 105 6.55 16.27 -16.45
CA GLY A 105 5.98 17.03 -15.34
C GLY A 105 5.38 16.09 -14.28
N LEU A 106 5.77 16.25 -13.01
CA LEU A 106 5.25 15.40 -11.93
C LEU A 106 3.80 15.72 -11.56
N ASP A 107 3.37 16.94 -11.85
CA ASP A 107 2.03 17.46 -11.62
C ASP A 107 1.03 17.10 -12.73
N GLN A 108 1.50 16.51 -13.82
CA GLN A 108 0.71 16.19 -15.01
C GLN A 108 0.27 14.73 -15.08
N TRP A 109 0.90 13.84 -14.31
CA TRP A 109 0.72 12.39 -14.42
C TRP A 109 0.61 11.71 -13.07
N LEU A 110 -0.17 10.63 -13.04
CA LEU A 110 0.07 9.51 -12.14
C LEU A 110 1.24 8.68 -12.68
N PHE A 111 2.01 8.11 -11.77
CA PHE A 111 3.13 7.25 -12.09
C PHE A 111 2.94 5.89 -11.43
N GLU A 112 3.17 4.84 -12.20
CA GLU A 112 3.36 3.50 -11.68
C GLU A 112 4.80 3.33 -11.21
N ILE A 113 4.97 2.81 -10.01
CA ILE A 113 6.25 2.39 -9.45
C ILE A 113 6.19 0.89 -9.27
N GLN A 114 7.15 0.18 -9.87
CA GLN A 114 7.28 -1.27 -9.74
C GLN A 114 8.63 -1.63 -9.13
N ARG A 115 8.61 -2.56 -8.17
CA ARG A 115 9.81 -3.19 -7.62
C ARG A 115 10.18 -4.44 -8.41
N HIS A 116 11.47 -4.57 -8.73
CA HIS A 116 12.09 -5.78 -9.27
C HIS A 116 13.07 -6.32 -8.24
N GLY A 117 12.87 -7.55 -7.77
CA GLY A 117 13.66 -8.19 -6.71
C GLY A 117 12.85 -8.44 -5.45
N GLY A 118 12.98 -9.65 -4.91
CA GLY A 118 12.24 -10.10 -3.73
C GLY A 118 12.67 -9.44 -2.42
N LYS A 119 12.02 -9.83 -1.32
CA LYS A 119 12.37 -9.36 0.02
C LYS A 119 13.80 -9.79 0.38
N GLY A 120 14.63 -8.84 0.77
CA GLY A 120 16.03 -9.08 1.14
C GLY A 120 16.99 -9.19 -0.05
N ASP A 121 16.51 -9.01 -1.28
CA ASP A 121 17.37 -8.99 -2.46
C ASP A 121 18.26 -7.73 -2.49
N SER A 122 19.58 -7.95 -2.49
CA SER A 122 20.58 -6.87 -2.53
C SER A 122 20.64 -6.14 -3.88
N ARG A 123 20.01 -6.69 -4.93
CA ARG A 123 20.00 -6.13 -6.29
C ARG A 123 18.63 -5.60 -6.70
N THR A 124 17.80 -5.23 -5.72
CA THR A 124 16.49 -4.64 -5.98
C THR A 124 16.61 -3.43 -6.91
N GLN A 125 15.76 -3.38 -7.94
CA GLN A 125 15.58 -2.24 -8.82
C GLN A 125 14.15 -1.69 -8.73
N TYR A 126 13.98 -0.43 -9.11
CA TYR A 126 12.67 0.19 -9.20
C TYR A 126 12.51 0.84 -10.57
N THR A 127 11.39 0.58 -11.22
CA THR A 127 10.97 1.28 -12.44
C THR A 127 9.88 2.28 -12.06
N ILE A 128 9.94 3.47 -12.65
CA ILE A 128 8.87 4.48 -12.57
C ILE A 128 8.43 4.78 -14.00
N LEU A 129 7.15 4.61 -14.29
CA LEU A 129 6.56 4.86 -15.60
C LEU A 129 5.38 5.83 -15.47
N PRO A 130 5.17 6.75 -16.43
CA PRO A 130 3.89 7.46 -16.51
C PRO A 130 2.77 6.46 -16.74
N ASP A 131 1.69 6.59 -15.97
CA ASP A 131 0.52 5.72 -16.02
C ASP A 131 -0.67 6.47 -16.63
N GLN A 132 -1.30 7.35 -15.86
CA GLN A 132 -2.48 8.11 -16.28
C GLN A 132 -2.22 9.62 -16.24
N GLN A 133 -2.53 10.33 -17.33
CA GLN A 133 -2.49 11.78 -17.33
C GLN A 133 -3.61 12.37 -16.45
N LEU A 134 -3.27 13.38 -15.66
CA LEU A 134 -4.18 14.08 -14.78
C LEU A 134 -4.99 15.13 -15.56
N ASP A 135 -6.32 15.08 -15.42
CA ASP A 135 -7.20 16.16 -15.87
C ASP A 135 -7.15 17.37 -14.91
N ASP A 136 -7.69 18.49 -15.36
CA ASP A 136 -7.64 19.77 -14.64
C ASP A 136 -8.31 19.69 -13.26
N ALA A 137 -9.41 18.93 -13.15
CA ALA A 137 -10.14 18.75 -11.91
C ALA A 137 -9.31 17.96 -10.88
N LYS A 138 -8.62 16.89 -11.32
CA LYS A 138 -7.71 16.12 -10.46
C LYS A 138 -6.50 16.96 -10.06
N ARG A 139 -5.89 17.71 -10.97
CA ARG A 139 -4.75 18.59 -10.61
C ARG A 139 -5.16 19.64 -9.58
N ALA A 140 -6.33 20.25 -9.74
CA ALA A 140 -6.88 21.19 -8.77
C ALA A 140 -7.14 20.54 -7.40
N HIS A 141 -7.65 19.31 -7.38
CA HIS A 141 -7.84 18.55 -6.14
C HIS A 141 -6.52 18.24 -5.44
N LEU A 142 -5.51 17.74 -6.18
CA LEU A 142 -4.21 17.39 -5.61
C LEU A 142 -3.47 18.61 -5.05
N ALA A 143 -3.61 19.78 -5.67
CA ALA A 143 -3.02 21.03 -5.21
C ALA A 143 -3.59 21.53 -3.87
N GLN A 144 -4.76 21.04 -3.45
CA GLN A 144 -5.41 21.39 -2.17
C GLN A 144 -5.09 20.41 -1.04
N LEU A 145 -4.39 19.30 -1.33
CA LEU A 145 -4.07 18.31 -0.32
C LEU A 145 -3.03 18.85 0.67
N GLU A 146 -3.26 18.57 1.95
CA GLU A 146 -2.26 18.82 2.99
C GLU A 146 -1.09 17.84 2.82
N LEU A 147 0.12 18.39 2.71
CA LEU A 147 1.33 17.61 2.52
C LEU A 147 2.01 17.38 3.86
N HIS A 148 2.64 16.22 4.01
CA HIS A 148 3.41 15.93 5.20
C HIS A 148 4.67 16.80 5.26
N ASN A 149 5.02 17.26 6.47
CA ASN A 149 6.33 17.84 6.72
C ASN A 149 7.40 16.74 6.70
N LEU A 150 8.06 16.60 5.56
CA LEU A 150 9.02 15.54 5.33
C LEU A 150 10.22 15.62 6.28
N ALA A 151 10.66 16.81 6.68
CA ALA A 151 11.77 16.98 7.61
C ALA A 151 11.44 16.38 8.98
N ASP A 152 10.26 16.70 9.53
CA ASP A 152 9.82 16.21 10.83
C ASP A 152 9.63 14.69 10.82
N LEU A 153 9.02 14.16 9.75
CA LEU A 153 8.70 12.74 9.63
C LEU A 153 9.92 11.83 9.53
N VAL A 154 11.00 12.31 8.91
CA VAL A 154 12.18 11.47 8.65
C VAL A 154 13.33 11.70 9.62
N GLN A 155 13.27 12.80 10.39
CA GLN A 155 14.22 13.10 11.46
C GLN A 155 13.75 12.60 12.83
N GLY A 156 12.44 12.41 13.04
CA GLY A 156 11.94 11.61 14.15
C GLY A 156 12.46 10.19 14.01
N ASP A 157 12.88 9.56 15.13
CA ASP A 157 13.30 8.16 15.16
C ASP A 157 12.35 7.34 14.30
N GLY A 158 12.88 6.88 13.15
CA GLY A 158 12.14 6.19 12.10
C GLY A 158 11.72 4.81 12.55
N ASP A 159 10.85 4.77 13.54
CA ASP A 159 10.05 3.64 13.89
C ASP A 159 8.94 3.58 12.85
N GLY A 160 8.95 2.55 12.02
CA GLY A 160 7.73 2.05 11.37
C GLY A 160 6.76 1.48 12.40
N GLN A 161 6.49 2.23 13.46
CA GLN A 161 5.63 1.88 14.57
C GLN A 161 4.63 3.02 14.69
N GLU A 162 3.36 2.63 14.64
CA GLU A 162 2.19 3.53 14.65
C GLU A 162 2.36 4.67 15.66
N PRO A 163 2.00 5.91 15.32
CA PRO A 163 1.83 6.94 16.34
C PRO A 163 0.74 6.45 17.29
N LYS A 164 1.11 6.16 18.54
CA LYS A 164 0.12 5.98 19.60
C LYS A 164 -0.67 7.27 19.72
N SER A 165 -1.90 7.24 19.22
CA SER A 165 -2.91 8.22 19.52
C SER A 165 -3.07 8.32 21.04
N GLY A 166 -2.64 9.42 21.63
CA GLY A 166 -3.02 9.77 22.98
C GLY A 166 -1.89 10.35 23.82
N GLU A 167 -1.59 11.63 23.61
CA GLU A 167 -1.03 12.44 24.69
C GLU A 167 -1.85 13.72 24.85
N LYS A 168 -2.96 13.57 25.57
CA LYS A 168 -3.64 14.70 26.22
C LYS A 168 -2.78 15.12 27.41
N ARG A 169 -2.26 16.34 27.35
CA ARG A 169 -1.70 17.08 28.49
C ARG A 169 -2.69 18.18 28.93
N PRO A 170 -2.55 18.73 30.14
CA PRO A 170 -3.23 18.25 31.35
C PRO A 170 -4.35 19.18 31.84
N ALA A 171 -5.06 18.69 32.86
CA ALA A 171 -6.21 19.26 33.53
C ALA A 171 -6.04 20.69 34.07
N THR A 172 -7.14 21.45 34.00
CA THR A 172 -7.47 22.49 34.98
C THR A 172 -8.79 22.14 35.67
N THR A 173 -8.73 22.22 36.99
CA THR A 173 -9.77 22.04 38.01
C THR A 173 -10.94 23.03 37.84
N ASP A 174 -12.18 22.58 38.05
CA ASP A 174 -12.99 23.10 39.16
C ASP A 174 -14.23 22.23 39.45
N SER A 175 -14.54 22.22 40.73
CA SER A 175 -15.55 21.64 41.58
C SER A 175 -17.00 21.67 41.08
N GLY A 176 -17.79 20.65 41.48
CA GLY A 176 -19.18 20.92 41.87
C GLY A 176 -20.22 19.84 41.57
N LYS A 177 -20.50 19.03 42.59
CA LYS A 177 -21.87 18.67 43.04
C LYS A 177 -22.63 17.54 42.29
N ARG A 178 -22.63 16.39 42.96
CA ARG A 178 -23.64 15.31 42.92
C ARG A 178 -25.07 15.85 43.14
N PRO A 179 -26.14 15.17 42.65
CA PRO A 179 -26.65 14.02 43.40
C PRO A 179 -27.17 12.84 42.55
N ALA A 180 -27.42 11.75 43.28
CA ALA A 180 -27.86 10.43 42.85
C ALA A 180 -29.34 10.35 42.42
N THR A 181 -29.69 9.28 41.70
CA THR A 181 -30.94 8.48 41.80
C THR A 181 -30.85 7.31 40.80
N THR A 182 -30.84 6.04 41.25
CA THR A 182 -31.89 4.98 41.07
C THR A 182 -32.23 4.66 39.60
N ASP A 183 -32.41 3.43 39.11
CA ASP A 183 -32.67 2.11 39.69
C ASP A 183 -32.63 1.07 38.53
N SER A 184 -32.28 -0.17 38.87
CA SER A 184 -32.71 -1.48 38.35
C SER A 184 -33.12 -1.75 36.89
N GLY A 185 -32.64 -2.91 36.39
CA GLY A 185 -33.37 -3.74 35.41
C GLY A 185 -32.47 -4.42 34.36
N LYS A 186 -31.78 -5.54 34.62
CA LYS A 186 -32.27 -6.95 34.66
C LYS A 186 -32.38 -7.61 33.26
N ARG A 187 -31.50 -8.62 33.06
CA ARG A 187 -31.63 -9.86 32.23
C ARG A 187 -31.66 -9.72 30.70
N ALA A 188 -31.20 -10.67 29.89
CA ALA A 188 -30.45 -11.93 30.08
C ALA A 188 -30.09 -12.51 28.69
N ALA A 189 -29.02 -13.32 28.68
CA ALA A 189 -28.86 -14.60 27.98
C ALA A 189 -29.24 -14.70 26.48
N SER A 190 -28.26 -15.02 25.64
CA SER A 190 -28.07 -16.34 24.99
C SER A 190 -28.37 -16.22 23.47
N ASN A 191 -27.75 -16.91 22.52
CA ASN A 191 -27.06 -18.19 22.49
C ASN A 191 -25.95 -18.20 21.42
N SER A 192 -25.09 -19.20 21.56
CA SER A 192 -24.02 -19.67 20.70
C SER A 192 -24.47 -20.35 19.39
N ASP A 193 -23.46 -20.67 18.57
CA ASP A 193 -23.39 -21.67 17.48
C ASP A 193 -23.93 -21.22 16.11
N GLU A 194 -23.29 -21.46 14.95
CA GLU A 194 -22.34 -22.53 14.62
C GLU A 194 -21.53 -22.15 13.35
N ALA A 195 -20.30 -22.65 13.28
CA ALA A 195 -19.37 -22.46 12.18
C ALA A 195 -19.70 -23.38 10.98
N THR A 196 -19.89 -22.81 9.80
CA THR A 196 -19.57 -23.47 8.53
C THR A 196 -18.45 -22.68 7.87
N GLY A 197 -17.24 -23.24 7.91
CA GLY A 197 -16.07 -22.66 7.26
C GLY A 197 -16.30 -22.49 5.77
N ASN A 198 -16.29 -21.25 5.31
CA ASN A 198 -16.37 -20.94 3.89
C ASN A 198 -14.99 -21.20 3.26
N ASP A 199 -14.77 -22.45 2.87
CA ASP A 199 -13.53 -22.94 2.24
C ASP A 199 -13.37 -22.45 0.78
N CYS A 200 -14.37 -21.72 0.27
CA CYS A 200 -14.40 -21.11 -1.05
C CYS A 200 -13.90 -19.67 -1.02
N ILE A 201 -13.42 -19.19 -2.17
CA ILE A 201 -12.99 -17.81 -2.35
C ILE A 201 -14.13 -16.84 -2.01
N ASP A 202 -13.76 -15.70 -1.42
CA ASP A 202 -14.73 -14.68 -1.06
C ASP A 202 -15.32 -13.96 -2.29
N GLU A 203 -16.45 -13.29 -2.09
CA GLU A 203 -17.18 -12.58 -3.15
C GLU A 203 -16.34 -11.45 -3.78
N ALA A 204 -15.41 -10.85 -3.03
CA ALA A 204 -14.54 -9.78 -3.54
C ALA A 204 -13.51 -10.33 -4.54
N LEU A 205 -12.97 -11.52 -4.28
CA LEU A 205 -12.08 -12.22 -5.20
C LEU A 205 -12.85 -12.78 -6.40
N VAL A 206 -14.07 -13.29 -6.21
CA VAL A 206 -14.97 -13.66 -7.33
C VAL A 206 -15.19 -12.46 -8.25
N ALA A 207 -15.48 -11.27 -7.70
CA ALA A 207 -15.70 -10.06 -8.47
C ALA A 207 -14.45 -9.60 -9.26
N LYS A 208 -13.24 -9.93 -8.80
CA LYS A 208 -11.98 -9.65 -9.51
C LYS A 208 -11.68 -10.68 -10.61
N ILE A 209 -11.94 -11.96 -10.35
CA ILE A 209 -11.62 -13.07 -11.26
C ILE A 209 -12.66 -13.18 -12.39
N LEU A 210 -13.93 -12.98 -12.08
CA LEU A 210 -15.03 -13.25 -13.01
C LEU A 210 -14.98 -12.40 -14.30
N PRO A 211 -14.71 -11.08 -14.27
CA PRO A 211 -14.60 -10.28 -15.50
C PRO A 211 -13.43 -10.70 -16.38
N ARG A 212 -12.30 -11.05 -15.75
CA ARG A 212 -11.06 -11.50 -16.40
C ARG A 212 -11.24 -12.84 -17.10
N LEU A 213 -11.84 -13.82 -16.41
CA LEU A 213 -12.21 -15.09 -17.03
C LEU A 213 -13.21 -14.91 -18.17
N LYS A 214 -14.20 -14.02 -18.02
CA LYS A 214 -15.19 -13.76 -19.09
C LYS A 214 -14.58 -13.14 -20.35
N ALA A 215 -13.40 -12.54 -20.27
CA ALA A 215 -12.66 -12.03 -21.42
C ALA A 215 -11.98 -13.16 -22.23
N LEU A 216 -11.85 -14.37 -21.67
CA LEU A 216 -11.26 -15.53 -22.33
C LEU A 216 -12.33 -16.35 -23.10
N PRO A 217 -11.93 -17.13 -24.13
CA PRO A 217 -12.84 -18.03 -24.83
C PRO A 217 -13.49 -19.05 -23.88
N ARG A 218 -14.77 -19.33 -24.08
CA ARG A 218 -15.56 -20.24 -23.21
C ARG A 218 -14.90 -21.62 -22.97
N PRO A 219 -14.25 -22.27 -23.96
CA PRO A 219 -13.54 -23.53 -23.73
C PRO A 219 -12.39 -23.40 -22.71
N VAL A 220 -11.67 -22.27 -22.73
CA VAL A 220 -10.55 -21.98 -21.81
C VAL A 220 -11.07 -21.79 -20.38
N ILE A 221 -12.22 -21.11 -20.23
CA ILE A 221 -12.87 -20.94 -18.93
C ILE A 221 -13.23 -22.29 -18.31
N ASN A 222 -13.80 -23.20 -19.10
CA ASN A 222 -14.18 -24.53 -18.62
C ASN A 222 -12.95 -25.36 -18.21
N THR A 223 -11.87 -25.33 -19.00
CA THR A 223 -10.61 -25.99 -18.66
C THR A 223 -10.00 -25.43 -17.37
N PHE A 224 -10.01 -24.09 -17.23
CA PHE A 224 -9.53 -23.42 -16.02
C PHE A 224 -10.32 -23.86 -14.78
N LEU A 225 -11.65 -23.87 -14.84
CA LEU A 225 -12.48 -24.28 -13.70
C LEU A 225 -12.27 -25.77 -13.35
N ALA A 226 -12.14 -26.63 -14.36
CA ALA A 226 -11.85 -28.05 -14.17
C ALA A 226 -10.46 -28.30 -13.53
N GLU A 227 -9.45 -27.49 -13.85
CA GLU A 227 -8.09 -27.56 -13.28
C GLU A 227 -8.10 -27.35 -11.75
N PHE A 228 -9.03 -26.54 -11.25
CA PHE A 228 -9.23 -26.28 -9.82
C PHE A 228 -10.37 -27.12 -9.21
N GLY A 229 -10.92 -28.09 -9.95
CA GLY A 229 -12.00 -28.96 -9.46
C GLY A 229 -13.31 -28.22 -9.14
N ALA A 230 -13.57 -27.09 -9.82
CA ALA A 230 -14.75 -26.26 -9.63
C ALA A 230 -15.65 -26.28 -10.88
N GLU A 231 -16.97 -26.18 -10.70
CA GLU A 231 -17.89 -25.97 -11.84
C GLU A 231 -18.18 -24.48 -12.04
N ARG A 232 -18.02 -23.68 -10.96
CA ARG A 232 -18.31 -22.25 -10.94
C ARG A 232 -17.20 -21.49 -10.24
N VAL A 233 -16.98 -20.24 -10.64
CA VAL A 233 -15.95 -19.37 -10.04
C VAL A 233 -16.09 -19.26 -8.52
N ARG A 234 -17.32 -19.22 -7.99
CA ARG A 234 -17.59 -19.17 -6.55
C ARG A 234 -17.25 -20.44 -5.75
N GLU A 235 -16.95 -21.54 -6.44
CA GLU A 235 -16.58 -22.82 -5.82
C GLU A 235 -15.07 -23.02 -5.75
N LEU A 236 -14.31 -22.11 -6.36
CA LEU A 236 -12.85 -22.10 -6.25
C LEU A 236 -12.45 -21.97 -4.78
N LYS A 237 -11.42 -22.71 -4.37
CA LYS A 237 -11.02 -22.81 -2.97
C LYS A 237 -10.12 -21.66 -2.55
N ALA A 238 -10.36 -21.11 -1.35
CA ALA A 238 -9.59 -19.97 -0.83
C ALA A 238 -8.10 -20.31 -0.64
N ASN A 239 -7.80 -21.55 -0.24
CA ASN A 239 -6.42 -22.04 -0.07
C ASN A 239 -5.64 -22.18 -1.39
N GLN A 240 -6.30 -22.11 -2.55
CA GLN A 240 -5.71 -22.17 -3.88
C GLN A 240 -5.62 -20.79 -4.55
N GLN A 241 -5.98 -19.71 -3.85
CA GLN A 241 -6.04 -18.34 -4.41
C GLN A 241 -4.79 -17.93 -5.18
N GLY A 242 -3.59 -18.21 -4.66
CA GLY A 242 -2.34 -17.88 -5.34
C GLY A 242 -2.18 -18.62 -6.68
N ALA A 243 -2.53 -19.90 -6.72
CA ALA A 243 -2.48 -20.71 -7.93
C ALA A 243 -3.53 -20.27 -8.96
N ILE A 244 -4.74 -19.95 -8.51
CA ILE A 244 -5.84 -19.42 -9.33
C ILE A 244 -5.42 -18.11 -10.02
N LEU A 245 -4.85 -17.17 -9.27
CA LEU A 245 -4.42 -15.87 -9.82
C LEU A 245 -3.23 -16.01 -10.78
N LYS A 246 -2.26 -16.88 -10.46
CA LYS A 246 -1.14 -17.17 -11.35
C LYS A 246 -1.63 -17.78 -12.68
N ARG A 247 -2.50 -18.80 -12.62
CA ARG A 247 -3.00 -19.46 -13.83
C ARG A 247 -3.83 -18.52 -14.69
N LEU A 248 -4.62 -17.63 -14.07
CA LEU A 248 -5.36 -16.59 -14.78
C LEU A 248 -4.42 -15.62 -15.51
N TYR A 249 -3.33 -15.21 -14.87
CA TYR A 249 -2.31 -14.36 -15.49
C TYR A 249 -1.63 -15.04 -16.69
N ASP A 250 -1.28 -16.33 -16.54
CA ASP A 250 -0.67 -17.12 -17.62
C ASP A 250 -1.64 -17.23 -18.83
N LEU A 251 -2.93 -17.48 -18.59
CA LEU A 251 -3.94 -17.55 -19.66
C LEU A 251 -4.17 -16.20 -20.36
N GLU A 252 -4.12 -15.09 -19.62
CA GLU A 252 -4.20 -13.74 -20.22
C GLU A 252 -2.94 -13.39 -21.02
N ALA A 253 -1.77 -13.91 -20.62
CA ALA A 253 -0.54 -13.77 -21.39
C ALA A 253 -0.60 -14.61 -22.68
N GLU A 254 -1.11 -15.84 -22.63
CA GLU A 254 -1.32 -16.70 -23.80
C GLU A 254 -2.38 -16.15 -24.77
N ALA A 255 -3.37 -15.41 -24.26
CA ALA A 255 -4.43 -14.81 -25.06
C ALA A 255 -4.03 -13.48 -25.73
N ARG A 256 -2.87 -12.91 -25.41
CA ARG A 256 -2.37 -11.71 -26.09
C ARG A 256 -1.98 -12.06 -27.53
N PRO A 257 -2.44 -11.30 -28.54
CA PRO A 257 -1.99 -11.52 -29.91
C PRO A 257 -0.47 -11.35 -29.95
N ALA A 258 0.22 -12.25 -30.66
CA ALA A 258 1.65 -12.12 -30.90
C ALA A 258 1.94 -10.72 -31.44
N GLU A 259 2.83 -10.00 -30.77
CA GLU A 259 3.30 -8.69 -31.17
C GLU A 259 3.98 -8.86 -32.54
N VAL A 260 3.26 -8.55 -33.61
CA VAL A 260 3.83 -8.54 -34.95
C VAL A 260 4.76 -7.35 -35.00
N ASP A 261 6.06 -7.64 -35.05
CA ASP A 261 7.11 -6.65 -35.22
C ASP A 261 6.81 -5.82 -36.49
N PRO A 262 6.54 -4.51 -36.37
CA PRO A 262 6.29 -3.65 -37.52
C PRO A 262 7.55 -3.37 -38.35
N PHE A 263 8.70 -3.95 -37.98
CA PHE A 263 9.98 -3.85 -38.69
C PHE A 263 10.52 -5.20 -39.19
N ALA A 264 9.74 -6.29 -39.15
CA ALA A 264 10.07 -7.57 -39.77
C ALA A 264 9.64 -7.67 -41.24
#